data_AF-A0A3D0U7K2-F1
#
_entry.id   AF-A0A3D0U7K2-F1
#
_cell.length_a   1.000
_cell.length_b   1.000
_cell.length_c   1.000
_cell.angle_alpha   90.00
_cell.angle_beta   90.00
_cell.angle_gamma   90.00
#
_symmetry.space_group_name_H-M   'P 1'
#
loop_
_entity.id
_entity.type
_entity.pdbx_description
1 polymer ?
#
loop_
_entity_poly.entity_id
_entity_poly.type
_entity_poly.pdbx_seq_one_letter_code
_entity_poly.pdbx_strand_id
1 'polypeptide(L)'
;MKKTDQQTLCPSAQPDWQGAKVFGVVGGTPDAPETAYLDSPAPVTEELLEMAEPVSADEVFRIAAPCACSDCGHFDSEQSNCRLAQKIVRWVPMVSESLPVC
;
A
#
# COMPACT_ATOMS: atom_id res chain seq x y z
N MET A 1 -1.73 -25.97 7.40
CA MET A 1 -1.11 -24.77 7.99
C MET A 1 -2.19 -23.85 8.52
N LYS A 2 -2.20 -23.55 9.82
CA LYS A 2 -3.01 -22.46 10.37
C LYS A 2 -2.46 -21.16 9.80
N LYS A 3 -3.23 -20.44 8.98
CA LYS A 3 -2.90 -19.04 8.66
C LYS A 3 -2.96 -18.30 9.99
N THR A 4 -1.82 -17.79 10.46
CA THR A 4 -1.79 -16.75 11.50
C THR A 4 -2.76 -15.67 11.07
N ASP A 5 -3.54 -15.15 12.01
CA ASP A 5 -4.59 -14.14 11.82
C ASP A 5 -3.97 -12.80 11.36
N GLN A 6 -3.37 -12.81 10.17
CA GLN A 6 -2.78 -11.64 9.52
C GLN A 6 -3.93 -10.87 8.89
N GLN A 7 -4.31 -9.79 9.58
CA GLN A 7 -5.26 -8.81 9.08
C GLN A 7 -4.90 -8.42 7.64
N THR A 8 -5.84 -8.58 6.72
CA THR A 8 -5.65 -8.19 5.32
C THR A 8 -5.64 -6.68 5.23
N LEU A 9 -4.62 -6.12 4.57
CA LEU A 9 -4.45 -4.68 4.41
C LEU A 9 -4.85 -4.23 3.00
N CYS A 10 -5.39 -3.03 2.90
CA CYS A 10 -5.71 -2.33 1.67
C CYS A 10 -4.59 -1.33 1.33
N PRO A 11 -3.87 -1.48 0.19
CA PRO A 11 -2.84 -0.53 -0.24
C PRO A 11 -3.41 0.72 -0.92
N SER A 12 -4.74 0.82 -1.04
CA SER A 12 -5.45 2.00 -1.55
C SER A 12 -6.17 2.76 -0.43
N ALA A 13 -5.79 2.50 0.82
CA ALA A 13 -6.35 3.20 1.97
C ALA A 13 -5.97 4.69 1.93
N GLN A 14 -6.90 5.53 2.35
CA GLN A 14 -6.65 6.97 2.51
C GLN A 14 -6.03 7.25 3.88
N PRO A 15 -5.36 8.39 4.07
CA PRO A 15 -4.69 8.71 5.32
C PRO A 15 -5.65 8.84 6.52
N ASP A 16 -6.89 9.25 6.27
CA ASP A 16 -7.95 9.44 7.27
C ASP A 16 -8.66 8.13 7.68
N TRP A 17 -8.32 7.00 7.06
CA TRP A 17 -8.96 5.72 7.39
C TRP A 17 -8.54 5.21 8.76
N GLN A 18 -9.49 4.57 9.46
CA GLN A 18 -9.23 3.98 10.75
C GLN A 18 -8.12 2.91 10.66
N GLY A 19 -7.08 3.08 11.47
CA GLY A 19 -5.95 2.15 11.50
C GLY A 19 -4.99 2.29 10.32
N ALA A 20 -5.06 3.39 9.57
CA ALA A 20 -4.08 3.72 8.54
C ALA A 20 -2.67 3.80 9.13
N LYS A 21 -1.73 3.22 8.39
CA LYS A 21 -0.30 3.20 8.72
C LYS A 21 0.52 3.55 7.50
N VAL A 22 1.54 4.38 7.71
CA VAL A 22 2.62 4.61 6.76
C VAL A 22 3.60 3.45 6.86
N PHE A 23 3.98 2.87 5.72
CA PHE A 23 5.00 1.82 5.67
C PHE A 23 6.16 2.16 4.73
N GLY A 24 6.10 3.29 4.04
CA GLY A 24 7.19 3.80 3.22
C GLY A 24 7.00 5.25 2.86
N VAL A 25 8.09 5.86 2.40
CA VAL A 25 8.17 7.26 1.97
C VAL A 25 8.71 7.30 0.56
N VAL A 26 8.06 8.07 -0.31
CA VAL A 26 8.50 8.35 -1.67
C VAL A 26 9.34 9.61 -1.63
N GLY A 27 10.59 9.49 -2.06
CA GLY A 27 11.52 10.60 -2.25
C GLY A 27 12.15 10.56 -3.63
N GLY A 28 13.40 11.01 -3.71
CA GLY A 28 14.12 11.11 -4.99
C GLY A 28 13.71 12.36 -5.76
N THR A 29 13.47 12.21 -7.06
CA THR A 29 13.03 13.31 -7.94
C THR A 29 11.74 12.95 -8.66
N PRO A 30 10.98 13.91 -9.20
CA PRO A 30 9.77 13.60 -9.96
C PRO A 30 10.01 12.64 -11.14
N ASP A 31 11.17 12.72 -11.79
CA ASP A 31 11.54 11.84 -12.92
C ASP A 31 12.10 10.48 -12.48
N ALA A 32 12.59 10.38 -11.24
CA ALA A 32 13.16 9.18 -10.66
C ALA A 32 12.73 9.06 -9.18
N PRO A 33 11.46 8.67 -8.93
CA PRO A 33 10.96 8.50 -7.58
C PRO A 33 11.51 7.22 -6.96
N GLU A 34 11.97 7.32 -5.72
CA GLU A 34 12.51 6.20 -4.96
C GLU A 34 11.68 5.99 -3.70
N THR A 35 11.35 4.75 -3.37
CA THR A 35 10.59 4.44 -2.15
C THR A 35 11.53 3.88 -1.09
N ALA A 36 11.64 4.58 0.03
CA ALA A 36 12.29 4.08 1.24
C ALA A 36 11.25 3.43 2.15
N TYR A 37 11.46 2.18 2.56
CA TYR A 37 10.56 1.47 3.46
C TYR A 37 10.95 1.68 4.92
N LEU A 38 9.95 1.78 5.79
CA LEU A 38 10.17 1.85 7.23
C LEU A 38 10.43 0.44 7.79
N ASP A 39 11.30 0.33 8.80
CA ASP A 39 11.54 -0.94 9.51
C ASP A 39 10.26 -1.52 10.14
N SER A 40 9.31 -0.66 10.48
CA SER A 40 8.00 -1.03 10.99
C SER A 40 6.95 0.01 10.59
N PRO A 41 5.73 -0.39 10.20
CA PRO A 41 4.68 0.56 9.85
C PRO A 41 4.33 1.49 11.02
N ALA A 42 4.31 2.79 10.77
CA ALA A 42 3.97 3.83 11.75
C ALA A 42 2.50 4.27 11.58
N PRO A 43 1.76 4.58 12.66
CA PRO A 43 0.43 5.18 12.55
C PRO A 43 0.48 6.49 11.75
N VAL A 44 -0.55 6.75 10.94
CA VAL A 44 -0.73 8.08 10.34
C VAL A 44 -1.09 9.07 11.46
N THR A 45 -0.36 10.18 11.55
CA THR A 45 -0.56 11.27 12.51
C THR A 45 -0.67 12.60 11.78
N GLU A 46 -1.30 13.60 12.40
CA GLU A 46 -1.38 14.95 11.81
C GLU A 46 0.01 15.53 11.51
N GLU A 47 0.96 15.38 12.45
CA GLU A 47 2.36 15.79 12.26
C GLU A 47 2.98 15.15 11.00
N LEU A 48 2.70 13.87 10.73
CA LEU A 48 3.18 13.23 9.50
C LEU A 48 2.51 13.81 8.26
N LEU A 49 1.21 14.11 8.31
CA LEU A 49 0.49 14.70 7.18
C LEU A 49 0.99 16.11 6.87
N GLU A 50 1.24 16.92 7.90
CA GLU A 50 1.83 18.26 7.78
C GLU A 50 3.23 18.22 7.12
N MET A 51 4.01 17.15 7.35
CA MET A 51 5.32 16.98 6.71
C MET A 51 5.24 16.78 5.18
N ALA A 52 4.07 16.38 4.64
CA ALA A 52 3.89 16.26 3.20
C ALA A 52 3.56 17.61 2.52
N GLU A 53 3.24 18.66 3.29
CA GLU A 53 2.91 19.95 2.70
C GLU A 53 4.08 20.51 1.87
N PRO A 54 3.79 21.15 0.72
CA PRO A 54 2.47 21.57 0.23
C PRO A 54 1.76 20.53 -0.66
N VAL A 55 2.29 19.31 -0.79
CA VAL A 55 1.71 18.26 -1.65
C VAL A 55 0.80 17.33 -0.85
N SER A 56 0.09 16.44 -1.52
CA SER A 56 -0.79 15.49 -0.82
C SER A 56 0.02 14.40 -0.12
N ALA A 57 -0.47 13.94 1.03
CA ALA A 57 0.15 12.85 1.78
C ALA A 57 0.28 11.56 0.95
N ASP A 58 -0.65 11.31 0.01
CA ASP A 58 -0.63 10.14 -0.87
C ASP A 58 0.49 10.17 -1.94
N GLU A 59 1.07 11.35 -2.19
CA GLU A 59 2.24 11.51 -3.07
C GLU A 59 3.54 11.15 -2.34
N VAL A 60 3.60 11.42 -1.03
CA VAL A 60 4.82 11.28 -0.22
C VAL A 60 4.82 9.96 0.55
N PHE A 61 3.67 9.48 1.03
CA PHE A 61 3.59 8.31 1.91
C PHE A 61 2.94 7.11 1.22
N ARG A 62 3.51 5.94 1.47
CA ARG A 62 2.87 4.67 1.17
C ARG A 62 2.04 4.25 2.38
N ILE A 63 0.72 4.32 2.22
CA ILE A 63 -0.26 4.10 3.28
C ILE A 63 -1.02 2.80 3.05
N ALA A 64 -1.27 2.06 4.13
CA ALA A 64 -2.18 0.93 4.13
C ALA A 64 -3.02 0.92 5.41
N ALA A 65 -4.24 0.41 5.32
CA ALA A 65 -5.16 0.26 6.45
C ALA A 65 -5.84 -1.11 6.38
N PRO A 66 -6.54 -1.56 7.45
CA PRO A 66 -7.38 -2.75 7.39
C PRO A 66 -8.32 -2.75 6.18
N CYS A 67 -8.46 -3.90 5.53
CA CYS A 67 -9.40 -4.04 4.43
C CYS A 67 -10.84 -3.83 4.92
N ALA A 68 -11.58 -2.97 4.22
CA ALA A 68 -13.01 -2.75 4.47
C ALA A 68 -13.89 -3.95 4.03
N CYS A 69 -13.29 -4.99 3.43
CA CYS A 69 -13.96 -6.22 2.99
C CYS A 69 -15.26 -5.91 2.24
N SER A 70 -16.41 -6.41 2.71
CA SER A 70 -17.73 -6.25 2.07
C SER A 70 -18.17 -4.79 1.89
N ASP A 71 -17.58 -3.84 2.62
CA ASP A 71 -17.88 -2.41 2.48
C ASP A 71 -17.10 -1.77 1.32
N CYS A 72 -16.21 -2.52 0.65
CA CYS A 72 -15.46 -2.08 -0.52
C CYS A 72 -16.00 -2.70 -1.81
N GLY A 73 -16.33 -1.89 -2.82
CA GLY A 73 -16.80 -2.36 -4.13
C GLY A 73 -15.80 -3.25 -4.90
N HIS A 74 -14.53 -3.26 -4.51
CA HIS A 74 -13.52 -4.15 -5.09
C HIS A 74 -13.50 -5.55 -4.48
N PHE A 75 -13.99 -5.72 -3.25
CA PHE A 75 -13.93 -6.99 -2.55
C PHE A 75 -14.96 -7.97 -3.10
N ASP A 76 -14.54 -9.21 -3.29
CA ASP A 76 -15.41 -10.34 -3.56
C ASP A 76 -15.64 -11.08 -2.24
N SER A 77 -16.84 -10.93 -1.68
CA SER A 77 -17.20 -11.57 -0.42
C SER A 77 -17.33 -13.09 -0.53
N GLU A 78 -17.67 -13.63 -1.70
CA GLU A 78 -17.80 -15.07 -1.91
C GLU A 78 -16.42 -15.73 -1.95
N GLN A 79 -15.46 -15.11 -2.63
CA GLN A 79 -14.10 -15.62 -2.77
C GLN A 79 -13.12 -15.09 -1.73
N SER A 80 -13.57 -14.18 -0.86
CA SER A 80 -12.76 -13.50 0.16
C SER A 80 -11.47 -12.90 -0.42
N ASN A 81 -11.58 -12.15 -1.52
CA ASN A 81 -10.41 -11.57 -2.20
C ASN A 81 -10.67 -10.17 -2.79
N CYS A 82 -9.59 -9.44 -3.09
CA CYS A 82 -9.67 -8.12 -3.73
C CYS A 82 -9.56 -8.25 -5.25
N ARG A 83 -10.65 -7.95 -5.97
CA ARG A 83 -10.68 -8.01 -7.44
C ARG A 83 -9.79 -6.95 -8.09
N LEU A 84 -9.56 -5.81 -7.41
CA LEU A 84 -8.63 -4.79 -7.89
C LEU A 84 -7.18 -5.30 -7.84
N ALA A 85 -6.75 -5.87 -6.72
CA ALA A 85 -5.42 -6.44 -6.59
C ALA A 85 -5.20 -7.57 -7.61
N GLN A 86 -6.19 -8.44 -7.81
CA GLN A 86 -6.13 -9.48 -8.84
C GLN A 86 -5.95 -8.92 -10.25
N LYS A 87 -6.68 -7.83 -10.58
CA LYS A 87 -6.51 -7.16 -11.88
C LYS A 87 -5.09 -6.61 -12.00
N ILE A 88 -4.59 -5.87 -11.02
CA ILE A 88 -3.25 -5.25 -11.06
C ILE A 88 -2.17 -6.33 -11.28
N VAL A 89 -2.15 -7.38 -10.47
CA VAL A 89 -1.12 -8.45 -10.55
C VAL A 89 -1.14 -9.18 -11.89
N ARG A 90 -2.30 -9.28 -12.57
CA ARG A 90 -2.37 -9.88 -13.91
C ARG A 90 -1.74 -9.04 -15.01
N TRP A 91 -1.68 -7.72 -14.83
CA TRP A 91 -1.22 -6.78 -15.86
C TRP A 91 0.18 -6.21 -15.60
N VAL A 92 0.67 -6.28 -14.36
CA VAL A 92 2.02 -5.83 -14.02
C VAL A 92 3.04 -6.85 -14.54
N PRO A 93 4.03 -6.44 -15.35
CA PRO A 93 5.09 -7.33 -15.79
C PRO A 93 5.85 -7.88 -14.58
N MET A 94 6.26 -9.15 -14.65
CA MET A 94 7.11 -9.73 -13.62
C MET A 94 8.44 -8.97 -13.60
N VAL A 95 8.70 -8.24 -12.52
CA VAL A 95 10.00 -7.60 -12.30
C VAL A 95 10.94 -8.66 -11.74
N SER A 96 12.07 -8.88 -12.42
CA SER A 96 13.16 -9.71 -11.92
C SER A 96 14.47 -8.93 -11.97
N GLU A 97 15.21 -8.96 -10.86
CA GLU A 97 16.60 -8.48 -10.81
C GLU A 97 17.59 -9.57 -11.25
N SER A 98 17.11 -10.80 -11.50
CA SER A 98 17.96 -11.89 -11.97
C SER A 98 18.34 -11.68 -13.43
N LEU A 99 19.63 -11.68 -13.72
CA LEU A 99 20.11 -11.82 -15.10
C LEU A 99 19.61 -13.18 -15.66
N PRO A 100 19.11 -13.22 -16.91
CA PRO A 100 18.75 -14.49 -17.54
C PRO A 100 19.98 -15.42 -17.55
N VAL A 101 19.74 -16.73 -17.39
CA VAL A 101 20.80 -17.74 -17.58
C VAL A 101 21.35 -17.62 -19.00
N CYS A 102 22.68 -17.55 -19.13
CA CYS A 102 23.38 -17.49 -20.40
C CYS A 102 23.08 -18.68 -21.31
#